data_AF-A0A7C1ZV28-F1
#
_entry.id   AF-A0A7C1ZV28-F1
#
_cell.length_a   1.000
_cell.length_b   1.000
_cell.length_c   1.000
_cell.angle_alpha   90.00
_cell.angle_beta   90.00
_cell.angle_gamma   90.00
#
_symmetry.space_group_name_H-M   'P 1'
#
loop_
_entity.id
_entity.type
_entity.pdbx_description
1 polymer ?
#
loop_
_entity_poly.entity_id
_entity_poly.type
_entity_poly.pdbx_seq_one_letter_code
_entity_poly.pdbx_strand_id
1 'polypeptide(L)'
;MATIAYLRVSTDQQDLESQRYHVLKYGHEHKIRIDEFIEVEMSSRKDASKRRINELLSRLARGDCLIISELSRLGRSTAEVINTVNVVIARGARFISVKQNLDIVGKNSITSKVMITMFSLFAELERDLISERTKQALAAKKQSGVKLGRPKGSLGKSKLDDKKDQIAELLKYKVSKSAIARICGASRGTLYSFLKTRDMRKAVAARVREDRKNLREIKRKEGMEMLGATAYRNVFESTEGDDFEGR
;
A
#
# COMPACT_ATOMS: atom_id res chain seq x y z
N MET A 1 23.65 20.39 -0.10
CA MET A 1 22.89 20.60 1.13
C MET A 1 21.82 21.60 0.79
N ALA A 2 20.57 21.17 0.72
CA ALA A 2 19.44 22.03 0.42
C ALA A 2 18.72 22.40 1.72
N THR A 3 18.29 23.65 1.84
CA THR A 3 17.40 24.11 2.91
C THR A 3 16.00 24.27 2.36
N ILE A 4 15.08 23.45 2.86
CA ILE A 4 13.69 23.42 2.44
C ILE A 4 12.84 24.02 3.55
N ALA A 5 12.09 25.07 3.23
CA ALA A 5 11.11 25.67 4.10
C ALA A 5 9.74 25.02 3.89
N TYR A 6 9.12 24.53 4.97
CA TYR A 6 7.79 23.94 4.90
C TYR A 6 6.77 24.86 5.59
N LEU A 7 5.78 25.31 4.82
CA LEU A 7 4.72 26.22 5.24
C LEU A 7 3.36 25.52 5.11
N ARG A 8 2.49 25.71 6.11
CA ARG A 8 1.16 25.07 6.12
C ARG A 8 0.10 26.02 6.63
N VAL A 9 -1.01 26.14 5.88
CA VAL A 9 -2.19 26.93 6.26
C VAL A 9 -3.49 26.15 6.06
N SER A 10 -4.51 26.45 6.86
CA SER A 10 -5.84 25.84 6.73
C SER A 10 -6.76 26.58 5.76
N THR A 11 -6.59 27.89 5.57
CA THR A 11 -7.44 28.70 4.67
C THR A 11 -6.99 30.16 4.50
N ASP A 12 -6.04 30.65 5.30
CA ASP A 12 -5.70 32.08 5.37
C ASP A 12 -4.34 32.37 4.72
N GLN A 13 -4.36 33.23 3.70
CA GLN A 13 -3.17 33.65 2.95
C GLN A 13 -2.30 34.63 3.76
N GLN A 14 -2.87 35.38 4.72
CA GLN A 14 -2.10 36.24 5.62
C GLN A 14 -1.21 35.42 6.57
N ASP A 15 -1.68 34.23 7.01
CA ASP A 15 -0.88 33.32 7.84
C ASP A 15 0.34 32.79 7.06
N LEU A 16 0.19 32.53 5.75
CA LEU A 16 1.28 32.01 4.93
C LEU A 16 2.42 33.03 4.78
N GLU A 17 2.09 34.29 4.48
CA GLU A 17 3.06 35.37 4.37
C GLU A 17 3.78 35.63 5.70
N SER A 18 3.04 35.59 6.82
CA SER A 18 3.62 35.70 8.16
C SER A 18 4.64 34.58 8.43
N GLN A 19 4.29 33.33 8.13
CA GLN A 19 5.22 32.21 8.29
C GLN A 19 6.45 32.35 7.39
N ARG A 20 6.26 32.75 6.13
CA ARG A 20 7.34 32.98 5.17
C ARG A 20 8.29 34.07 5.65
N TYR A 21 7.75 35.18 6.13
CA TYR A 21 8.52 36.28 6.73
C TYR A 21 9.38 35.79 7.91
N HIS A 22 8.80 35.03 8.84
CA HIS A 22 9.54 34.52 9.99
C HIS A 22 10.69 33.59 9.60
N VAL A 23 10.47 32.70 8.63
CA VAL A 23 11.51 31.80 8.12
C VAL A 23 12.62 32.58 7.40
N LEU A 24 12.26 33.54 6.54
CA LEU A 24 13.24 34.36 5.83
C LEU A 24 14.04 35.25 6.78
N LYS A 25 13.39 35.87 7.78
CA LYS A 25 14.05 36.67 8.81
C LYS A 25 15.07 35.83 9.58
N TYR A 26 14.65 34.65 10.07
CA TYR A 26 15.54 33.74 10.77
C TYR A 26 16.71 33.30 9.89
N GLY A 27 16.43 32.96 8.63
CA GLY A 27 17.46 32.60 7.65
C GLY A 27 18.47 33.71 7.42
N HIS A 28 18.02 34.96 7.31
CA HIS A 28 18.88 36.13 7.18
C HIS A 28 19.78 36.32 8.41
N GLU A 29 19.19 36.31 9.61
CA GLU A 29 19.91 36.47 10.88
C GLU A 29 20.98 35.38 11.11
N HIS A 30 20.70 34.15 10.68
CA HIS A 30 21.58 32.99 10.88
C HIS A 30 22.42 32.63 9.65
N LYS A 31 22.38 33.45 8.59
CA LYS A 31 23.08 33.21 7.31
C LYS A 31 22.73 31.85 6.67
N ILE A 32 21.47 31.44 6.79
CA ILE A 32 20.91 30.23 6.18
C ILE A 32 20.13 30.65 4.94
N ARG A 33 20.60 30.21 3.77
CA ARG A 33 19.88 30.38 2.50
C ARG A 33 18.75 29.37 2.43
N ILE A 34 17.55 29.82 2.07
CA ILE A 34 16.41 28.95 1.77
C ILE A 34 16.40 28.66 0.27
N ASP A 35 16.42 27.39 -0.11
CA ASP A 35 16.50 26.95 -1.50
C ASP A 35 15.13 26.65 -2.10
N GLU A 36 14.21 26.09 -1.31
CA GLU A 36 12.88 25.68 -1.76
C GLU A 36 11.83 26.02 -0.69
N PHE A 37 10.66 26.50 -1.11
CA PHE A 37 9.48 26.64 -0.26
C PHE A 37 8.45 25.60 -0.69
N ILE A 38 8.01 24.78 0.27
CA ILE A 38 6.91 23.84 0.09
C ILE A 38 5.72 24.38 0.87
N GLU A 39 4.74 24.84 0.11
CA GLU A 39 3.51 25.42 0.63
C GLU A 39 2.37 24.41 0.48
N VAL A 40 1.65 24.19 1.59
CA VAL A 40 0.54 23.24 1.63
C VAL A 40 -0.70 23.94 2.18
N GLU A 41 -1.65 24.18 1.28
CA GLU A 41 -3.01 24.62 1.62
C GLU A 41 -3.89 23.42 1.97
N MET A 42 -4.53 23.45 3.14
CA MET A 42 -5.39 22.36 3.60
C MET A 42 -6.81 22.85 3.90
N SER A 43 -7.72 22.70 2.93
CA SER A 43 -9.15 22.78 3.23
C SER A 43 -9.56 21.69 4.24
N SER A 44 -10.37 22.11 5.20
CA SER A 44 -10.74 21.43 6.43
C SER A 44 -11.44 20.08 6.21
N ARG A 45 -10.71 18.98 5.88
CA ARG A 45 -11.12 17.57 6.15
C ARG A 45 -10.22 16.44 5.61
N LYS A 46 -9.07 16.70 4.99
CA LYS A 46 -8.30 15.63 4.31
C LYS A 46 -7.09 15.09 5.11
N ASP A 47 -6.82 13.81 4.86
CA ASP A 47 -5.92 12.89 5.58
C ASP A 47 -4.44 13.31 5.60
N ALA A 48 -3.66 12.77 6.54
CA ALA A 48 -2.22 13.07 6.68
C ALA A 48 -1.39 12.76 5.41
N SER A 49 -1.85 11.79 4.61
CA SER A 49 -1.25 11.40 3.33
C SER A 49 -1.29 12.50 2.26
N LYS A 50 -2.19 13.49 2.37
CA LYS A 50 -2.33 14.59 1.40
C LYS A 50 -1.52 15.83 1.75
N ARG A 51 -0.82 15.86 2.89
CA ARG A 51 -0.10 17.06 3.36
C ARG A 51 1.29 17.23 2.72
N ARG A 52 1.67 16.39 1.75
CA ARG A 52 2.98 16.36 1.05
C ARG A 52 4.23 16.29 1.95
N ILE A 53 4.07 16.30 3.27
CA ILE A 53 5.16 16.21 4.22
C ILE A 53 5.90 14.87 4.10
N ASN A 54 5.20 13.77 3.83
CA ASN A 54 5.85 12.48 3.60
C ASN A 54 6.71 12.46 2.33
N GLU A 55 6.28 13.15 1.27
CA GLU A 55 7.03 13.31 0.01
C GLU A 55 8.29 14.16 0.26
N LEU A 56 8.15 15.30 0.93
CA LEU A 56 9.26 16.14 1.37
C LEU A 56 10.25 15.33 2.20
N LEU A 57 9.76 14.66 3.25
CA LEU A 57 10.58 13.83 4.10
C LEU A 57 11.33 12.79 3.25
N SER A 58 10.67 12.11 2.31
CA SER A 58 11.31 11.11 1.45
C SER A 58 12.44 11.65 0.56
N ARG A 59 12.40 12.94 0.22
CA ARG A 59 13.41 13.63 -0.59
C ARG A 59 14.58 14.17 0.24
N LEU A 60 14.43 14.32 1.56
CA LEU A 60 15.50 14.80 2.43
C LEU A 60 16.69 13.85 2.42
N ALA A 61 17.87 14.38 2.10
CA ALA A 61 19.14 13.69 2.20
C ALA A 61 19.91 14.13 3.45
N ARG A 62 20.97 13.37 3.76
CA ARG A 62 21.88 13.70 4.87
C ARG A 62 22.52 15.07 4.62
N GLY A 63 22.47 15.93 5.63
CA GLY A 63 23.01 17.29 5.55
C GLY A 63 22.06 18.34 4.98
N ASP A 64 20.88 17.95 4.47
CA ASP A 64 19.82 18.91 4.16
C ASP A 64 19.23 19.51 5.44
N CYS A 65 18.49 20.60 5.29
CA CYS A 65 17.84 21.30 6.40
C CYS A 65 16.35 21.43 6.13
N LEU A 66 15.52 20.96 7.07
CA LEU A 66 14.10 21.29 7.12
C LEU A 66 13.90 22.45 8.08
N ILE A 67 13.36 23.57 7.59
CA ILE A 67 13.00 24.72 8.41
C ILE A 67 11.49 24.99 8.38
N ILE A 68 10.93 25.31 9.54
CA ILE A 68 9.52 25.69 9.71
C ILE A 68 9.41 26.91 10.60
N SER A 69 8.32 27.66 10.45
CA SER A 69 7.98 28.76 11.35
C SER A 69 7.71 28.28 12.78
N GLU A 70 6.91 27.22 12.94
CA GLU A 70 6.54 26.65 14.24
C GLU A 70 6.11 25.18 14.15
N LEU A 71 6.25 24.44 15.27
CA LEU A 71 5.95 22.99 15.34
C LEU A 71 4.54 22.60 14.88
N SER A 72 3.54 23.46 15.12
CA SER A 72 2.15 23.22 14.71
C SER A 72 2.01 23.05 13.19
N ARG A 73 2.99 23.50 12.39
CA ARG A 73 2.97 23.31 10.94
C ARG A 73 3.17 21.86 10.54
N LEU A 74 3.93 21.07 11.29
CA LEU A 74 4.23 19.68 10.94
C LEU A 74 3.03 18.73 11.06
N GLY A 75 2.10 19.01 11.99
CA GLY A 75 1.02 18.07 12.29
C GLY A 75 -0.14 18.68 13.06
N ARG A 76 -1.22 17.91 13.18
CA ARG A 76 -2.42 18.21 13.97
C ARG A 76 -2.37 17.58 15.37
N SER A 77 -1.47 16.65 15.60
CA SER A 77 -1.23 16.04 16.91
C SER A 77 0.25 16.11 17.27
N THR A 78 0.52 16.08 18.56
CA THR A 78 1.88 15.98 19.10
C THR A 78 2.62 14.77 18.52
N ALA A 79 1.92 13.65 18.34
CA ALA A 79 2.41 12.44 17.68
C ALA A 79 2.99 12.70 16.30
N GLU A 80 2.24 13.40 15.46
CA GLU A 80 2.65 13.68 14.09
C GLU A 80 3.89 14.57 14.07
N VAL A 81 3.95 15.56 14.96
CA VAL A 81 5.12 16.45 15.11
C VAL A 81 6.35 15.65 15.54
N ILE A 82 6.24 14.86 16.62
CA ILE A 82 7.34 14.04 17.14
C ILE A 82 7.85 13.06 16.08
N ASN A 83 6.95 12.33 15.42
CA ASN A 83 7.32 11.37 14.38
C ASN A 83 8.03 12.04 13.22
N THR A 84 7.54 13.20 12.77
CA THR A 84 8.16 13.97 11.69
C THR A 84 9.57 14.39 12.06
N VAL A 85 9.76 14.98 13.24
CA VAL A 85 11.08 15.43 13.72
C VAL A 85 12.04 14.24 13.82
N ASN A 86 11.60 13.10 14.37
CA ASN A 86 12.42 11.88 14.45
C ASN A 86 12.83 11.35 13.08
N VAL A 87 11.96 11.42 12.07
CA VAL A 87 12.31 11.03 10.69
C VAL A 87 13.38 11.94 10.09
N VAL A 88 13.30 13.25 10.31
CA VAL A 88 14.32 14.22 9.84
C VAL A 88 15.67 13.91 10.49
N ILE A 89 15.68 13.71 11.80
CA ILE A 89 16.89 13.36 12.57
C ILE A 89 17.48 12.03 12.08
N ALA A 90 16.64 11.00 11.88
CA ALA A 90 17.07 9.68 11.44
C ALA A 90 17.71 9.70 10.04
N ARG A 91 17.26 10.61 9.18
CA ARG A 91 17.89 10.86 7.87
C ARG A 91 19.19 11.65 7.94
N GLY A 92 19.58 12.14 9.11
CA GLY A 92 20.76 12.96 9.30
C GLY A 92 20.61 14.36 8.69
N ALA A 93 19.38 14.84 8.57
CA ALA A 93 19.08 16.22 8.18
C ALA A 93 19.00 17.12 9.44
N ARG A 94 19.24 18.41 9.25
CA ARG A 94 19.04 19.45 10.26
C ARG A 94 17.56 19.80 10.35
N PHE A 95 17.07 20.02 11.57
CA PHE A 95 15.70 20.46 11.81
C PHE A 95 15.71 21.81 12.53
N ILE A 96 14.98 22.79 12.00
CA ILE A 96 14.85 24.13 12.58
C ILE A 96 13.38 24.49 12.77
N SER A 97 13.02 24.92 13.98
CA SER A 97 11.73 25.56 14.27
C SER A 97 11.96 26.97 14.81
N VAL A 98 11.55 27.98 14.02
CA VAL A 98 11.88 29.39 14.29
C VAL A 98 11.29 29.88 15.61
N LYS A 99 9.98 29.76 15.83
CA LYS A 99 9.33 30.31 17.04
C LYS A 99 9.74 29.59 18.33
N GLN A 100 10.06 28.31 18.26
CA GLN A 100 10.52 27.55 19.43
C GLN A 100 12.04 27.67 19.63
N ASN A 101 12.74 28.40 18.75
CA ASN A 101 14.19 28.49 18.71
C ASN A 101 14.87 27.10 18.81
N LEU A 102 14.31 26.13 18.10
CA LEU A 102 14.83 24.77 18.09
C LEU A 102 15.72 24.60 16.87
N ASP A 103 16.95 24.19 17.10
CA ASP A 103 17.92 23.87 16.06
C ASP A 103 18.62 22.55 16.39
N ILE A 104 18.28 21.52 15.64
CA ILE A 104 18.74 20.15 15.85
C ILE A 104 19.67 19.78 14.71
N VAL A 105 20.97 19.79 14.99
CA VAL A 105 22.03 19.48 14.01
C VAL A 105 22.73 18.19 14.39
N GLY A 106 22.14 17.06 13.96
CA GLY A 106 22.72 15.73 14.21
C GLY A 106 23.07 15.49 15.69
N LYS A 107 24.11 14.69 15.96
CA LYS A 107 24.53 14.31 17.33
C LYS A 107 25.72 15.12 17.85
N ASN A 108 26.15 16.16 17.13
CA ASN A 108 27.42 16.83 17.37
C ASN A 108 27.34 17.90 18.46
N SER A 109 26.13 18.38 18.78
CA SER A 109 25.87 19.29 19.90
C SER A 109 25.15 18.57 21.04
N ILE A 110 25.52 18.88 22.28
CA ILE A 110 24.85 18.36 23.50
C ILE A 110 23.36 18.71 23.46
N THR A 111 23.01 19.94 23.09
CA THR A 111 21.62 20.40 22.99
C THR A 111 20.85 19.57 21.98
N SER A 112 21.41 19.33 20.79
CA SER A 112 20.77 18.49 19.78
C SER A 112 20.63 17.05 20.27
N LYS A 113 21.62 16.49 20.97
CA LYS A 113 21.53 15.14 21.55
C LYS A 113 20.42 15.03 22.60
N VAL A 114 20.27 16.03 23.47
CA VAL A 114 19.19 16.09 24.47
C VAL A 114 17.83 16.15 23.78
N MET A 115 17.67 17.04 22.80
CA MET A 115 16.41 17.16 22.04
C MET A 115 16.06 15.87 21.33
N ILE A 116 17.01 15.24 20.64
CA ILE A 116 16.82 13.95 19.96
C ILE A 116 16.36 12.88 20.96
N THR A 117 17.00 12.82 22.13
CA THR A 117 16.64 11.85 23.18
C THR A 117 15.22 12.09 23.67
N MET A 118 14.84 13.35 23.85
CA MET A 118 13.52 13.72 24.34
C MET A 118 12.42 13.43 23.33
N PHE A 119 12.62 13.75 22.05
CA PHE A 119 11.70 13.35 20.98
C PHE A 119 11.60 11.83 20.82
N SER A 120 12.70 11.10 21.05
CA SER A 120 12.69 9.63 21.02
C SER A 120 11.88 9.05 22.18
N LEU A 121 12.07 9.60 23.39
CA LEU A 121 11.34 9.19 24.59
C LEU A 121 9.84 9.46 24.46
N PHE A 122 9.45 10.65 23.98
CA PHE A 122 8.03 10.95 23.77
C PHE A 122 7.38 10.01 22.74
N ALA A 123 8.10 9.63 21.68
CA ALA A 123 7.60 8.67 20.69
C ALA A 123 7.42 7.26 21.26
N GLU A 124 8.23 6.87 22.25
CA GLU A 124 8.08 5.61 22.98
C GLU A 124 6.90 5.66 23.94
N LEU A 125 6.83 6.69 24.78
CA LEU A 125 5.73 6.91 25.71
C LEU A 125 4.37 6.93 25.02
N GLU A 126 4.27 7.59 23.86
CA GLU A 126 3.01 7.61 23.11
C GLU A 126 2.60 6.22 22.58
N ARG A 127 3.56 5.44 22.06
CA ARG A 127 3.29 4.05 21.62
C ARG A 127 2.80 3.20 22.78
N ASP A 128 3.42 3.36 23.95
CA ASP A 128 3.03 2.63 25.16
C ASP A 128 1.64 3.02 25.64
N LEU A 129 1.32 4.32 25.68
CA LEU A 129 -0.01 4.80 26.06
C LEU A 129 -1.11 4.33 25.09
N ILE A 130 -0.84 4.29 23.79
CA ILE A 130 -1.79 3.75 22.79
C ILE A 130 -2.01 2.24 23.03
N SER A 131 -0.93 1.50 23.27
CA SER A 131 -0.98 0.07 23.58
C SER A 131 -1.78 -0.19 24.85
N GLU A 132 -1.54 0.58 25.90
CA GLU A 132 -2.23 0.48 27.17
C GLU A 132 -3.73 0.76 27.04
N ARG A 133 -4.12 1.87 26.42
CA ARG A 133 -5.53 2.19 26.16
C ARG A 133 -6.23 1.10 25.36
N THR A 134 -5.54 0.52 24.38
CA THR A 134 -6.09 -0.59 23.58
C THR A 134 -6.32 -1.83 24.45
N LYS A 135 -5.35 -2.19 25.30
CA LYS A 135 -5.48 -3.31 26.25
C LYS A 135 -6.63 -3.08 27.23
N GLN A 136 -6.74 -1.88 27.80
CA GLN A 136 -7.83 -1.51 28.71
C GLN A 136 -9.20 -1.59 28.02
N ALA A 137 -9.33 -1.05 26.80
CA ALA A 137 -10.57 -1.13 26.03
C ALA A 137 -10.97 -2.57 25.68
N LEU A 138 -10.00 -3.43 25.34
CA LEU A 138 -10.24 -4.85 25.10
C LEU A 138 -10.63 -5.57 26.38
N ALA A 139 -9.96 -5.29 27.51
CA ALA A 139 -10.30 -5.87 28.81
C ALA A 139 -11.73 -5.50 29.22
N ALA A 140 -12.14 -4.24 29.07
CA ALA A 140 -13.50 -3.78 29.33
C ALA A 140 -14.53 -4.50 28.44
N LYS A 141 -14.25 -4.64 27.13
CA LYS A 141 -15.10 -5.43 26.21
C LYS A 141 -15.21 -6.90 26.61
N LYS A 142 -14.11 -7.51 27.05
CA LYS A 142 -14.11 -8.89 27.53
C LYS A 142 -14.95 -9.04 28.80
N GLN A 143 -14.85 -8.09 29.73
CA GLN A 143 -15.63 -8.06 30.97
C GLN A 143 -17.12 -7.85 30.69
N SER A 144 -17.49 -7.05 29.68
CA SER A 144 -18.88 -6.90 29.24
C SER A 144 -19.42 -8.07 28.41
N GLY A 145 -18.68 -9.19 28.36
CA GLY A 145 -19.11 -10.43 27.70
C GLY A 145 -18.89 -10.46 26.18
N VAL A 146 -18.29 -9.42 25.59
CA VAL A 146 -17.97 -9.41 24.15
C VAL A 146 -16.83 -10.38 23.88
N LYS A 147 -17.11 -11.41 23.08
CA LYS A 147 -16.07 -12.35 22.60
C LYS A 147 -15.12 -11.62 21.66
N LEU A 148 -13.90 -11.42 22.13
CA LEU A 148 -12.81 -10.82 21.36
C LEU A 148 -12.25 -11.80 20.33
N GLY A 149 -11.69 -11.25 19.25
CA GLY A 149 -11.10 -12.03 18.16
C GLY A 149 -12.13 -12.47 17.12
N ARG A 150 -11.66 -13.26 16.15
CA ARG A 150 -12.50 -13.71 15.05
C ARG A 150 -13.58 -14.68 15.56
N PRO A 151 -14.85 -14.52 15.17
CA PRO A 151 -15.91 -15.43 15.57
C PRO A 151 -15.57 -16.88 15.22
N LYS A 152 -15.77 -17.80 16.17
CA LYS A 152 -15.58 -19.24 15.91
C LYS A 152 -16.46 -19.67 14.74
N GLY A 153 -15.88 -20.42 13.80
CA GLY A 153 -16.57 -20.91 12.60
C GLY A 153 -16.62 -19.94 11.42
N SER A 154 -16.32 -18.64 11.61
CA SER A 154 -16.24 -17.69 10.50
C SER A 154 -14.98 -17.93 9.66
N LEU A 155 -15.10 -17.84 8.33
CA LEU A 155 -13.96 -17.86 7.41
C LEU A 155 -13.57 -16.42 7.04
N GLY A 156 -12.41 -15.98 7.53
CA GLY A 156 -11.84 -14.66 7.26
C GLY A 156 -11.02 -14.69 5.97
N LYS A 157 -10.65 -13.51 5.50
CA LYS A 157 -9.91 -13.34 4.25
C LYS A 157 -8.54 -14.04 4.35
N SER A 158 -8.25 -14.91 3.40
CA SER A 158 -6.98 -15.57 3.19
C SER A 158 -6.22 -14.85 2.08
N LYS A 159 -4.90 -14.74 2.21
CA LYS A 159 -4.02 -14.26 1.13
C LYS A 159 -4.06 -15.13 -0.14
N LEU A 160 -4.65 -16.32 -0.04
CA LEU A 160 -4.84 -17.25 -1.15
C LEU A 160 -6.24 -17.15 -1.79
N ASP A 161 -7.16 -16.37 -1.22
CA ASP A 161 -8.51 -16.22 -1.78
C ASP A 161 -8.44 -15.67 -3.23
N ASP A 162 -7.55 -14.71 -3.51
CA ASP A 162 -7.35 -14.14 -4.85
C ASP A 162 -6.61 -15.09 -5.81
N LYS A 163 -5.99 -16.16 -5.30
CA LYS A 163 -5.25 -17.17 -6.08
C LYS A 163 -6.02 -18.49 -6.21
N LYS A 164 -7.31 -18.48 -5.89
CA LYS A 164 -8.15 -19.68 -5.82
C LYS A 164 -8.16 -20.46 -7.13
N ASP A 165 -8.33 -19.78 -8.25
CA ASP A 165 -8.43 -20.41 -9.57
C ASP A 165 -7.09 -21.01 -10.01
N GLN A 166 -6.00 -20.27 -9.80
CA GLN A 166 -4.65 -20.75 -10.04
C GLN A 166 -4.34 -22.01 -9.21
N ILE A 167 -4.73 -22.02 -7.93
CA ILE A 167 -4.57 -23.20 -7.06
C ILE A 167 -5.38 -24.38 -7.57
N ALA A 168 -6.63 -24.16 -8.00
CA ALA A 168 -7.48 -25.22 -8.55
C ALA A 168 -6.87 -25.83 -9.82
N GLU A 169 -6.32 -24.99 -10.69
CA GLU A 169 -5.66 -25.42 -11.92
C GLU A 169 -4.39 -26.24 -11.65
N LEU A 170 -3.51 -25.78 -10.76
CA LEU A 170 -2.31 -26.53 -10.40
C LEU A 170 -2.65 -27.87 -9.72
N LEU A 171 -3.72 -27.92 -8.91
CA LEU A 171 -4.21 -29.16 -8.32
C LEU A 171 -4.76 -30.13 -9.38
N LYS A 172 -5.44 -29.64 -10.41
CA LYS A 172 -5.91 -30.44 -11.54
C LYS A 172 -4.74 -31.13 -12.25
N TYR A 173 -3.64 -30.40 -12.47
CA TYR A 173 -2.40 -30.96 -13.04
C TYR A 173 -1.57 -31.80 -12.06
N LYS A 174 -2.11 -32.14 -10.88
CA LYS A 174 -1.46 -32.94 -9.84
C LYS A 174 -0.11 -32.38 -9.36
N VAL A 175 0.09 -31.07 -9.49
CA VAL A 175 1.28 -30.40 -8.95
C VAL A 175 1.33 -30.61 -7.43
N SER A 176 2.52 -30.87 -6.89
CA SER A 176 2.67 -31.12 -5.46
C SER A 176 2.20 -29.92 -4.63
N LYS A 177 1.51 -30.17 -3.52
CA LYS A 177 1.02 -29.10 -2.60
C LYS A 177 2.15 -28.21 -2.10
N SER A 178 3.35 -28.76 -1.91
CA SER A 178 4.55 -28.01 -1.54
C SER A 178 4.99 -27.03 -2.64
N ALA A 179 4.94 -27.45 -3.91
CA ALA A 179 5.24 -26.57 -5.04
C ALA A 179 4.17 -25.49 -5.21
N ILE A 180 2.88 -25.84 -5.08
CA ILE A 180 1.77 -24.87 -5.13
C ILE A 180 1.93 -23.80 -4.04
N ALA A 181 2.28 -24.20 -2.81
CA ALA A 181 2.50 -23.26 -1.72
C ALA A 181 3.62 -22.25 -2.07
N ARG A 182 4.71 -22.72 -2.67
CA ARG A 182 5.83 -21.88 -3.12
C ARG A 182 5.42 -20.93 -4.25
N ILE A 183 4.75 -21.43 -5.28
CA ILE A 183 4.25 -20.64 -6.43
C ILE A 183 3.30 -19.55 -5.93
N CYS A 184 2.44 -19.85 -4.97
CA CYS A 184 1.48 -18.90 -4.43
C CYS A 184 2.05 -17.98 -3.33
N GLY A 185 3.32 -18.13 -2.95
CA GLY A 185 3.94 -17.30 -1.90
C GLY A 185 3.37 -17.55 -0.50
N ALA A 186 3.00 -18.79 -0.19
CA ALA A 186 2.41 -19.19 1.08
C ALA A 186 3.18 -20.31 1.78
N SER A 187 3.04 -20.39 3.10
CA SER A 187 3.55 -21.54 3.84
C SER A 187 2.69 -22.77 3.52
N ARG A 188 3.27 -23.96 3.68
CA ARG A 188 2.53 -25.22 3.54
C ARG A 188 1.30 -25.22 4.45
N GLY A 189 1.45 -24.81 5.72
CA GLY A 189 0.32 -24.74 6.66
C GLY A 189 -0.82 -23.84 6.19
N THR A 190 -0.51 -22.67 5.64
CA THR A 190 -1.51 -21.77 5.06
C THR A 190 -2.25 -22.42 3.89
N LEU A 191 -1.52 -23.08 2.98
CA LEU A 191 -2.15 -23.77 1.86
C LEU A 191 -3.04 -24.92 2.33
N TYR A 192 -2.57 -25.78 3.23
CA TYR A 192 -3.38 -26.91 3.73
C TYR A 192 -4.66 -26.44 4.45
N SER A 193 -4.54 -25.40 5.29
CA SER A 193 -5.69 -24.77 5.93
C SER A 193 -6.66 -24.19 4.90
N PHE A 194 -6.14 -23.51 3.88
CA PHE A 194 -6.94 -22.96 2.78
C PHE A 194 -7.68 -24.04 1.98
N LEU A 195 -6.99 -25.11 1.57
CA LEU A 195 -7.59 -26.23 0.85
C LEU A 195 -8.73 -26.88 1.63
N LYS A 196 -8.57 -27.00 2.96
CA LYS A 196 -9.57 -27.57 3.86
C LYS A 196 -10.75 -26.62 4.08
N THR A 197 -10.47 -25.33 4.32
CA THR A 197 -11.49 -24.34 4.68
C THR A 197 -12.31 -23.85 3.49
N ARG A 198 -11.74 -23.83 2.29
CA ARG A 198 -12.42 -23.36 1.06
C ARG A 198 -12.95 -24.50 0.16
N ASP A 199 -12.89 -25.74 0.65
CA ASP A 199 -13.33 -26.95 -0.04
C ASP A 199 -12.88 -26.99 -1.52
N MET A 200 -11.56 -26.87 -1.73
CA MET A 200 -10.98 -26.75 -3.07
C MET A 200 -11.20 -28.00 -3.94
N ARG A 201 -11.66 -29.13 -3.34
CA ARG A 201 -12.05 -30.33 -4.09
C ARG A 201 -13.22 -30.04 -5.04
N LYS A 202 -14.22 -29.28 -4.59
CA LYS A 202 -15.36 -28.90 -5.44
C LYS A 202 -14.94 -27.97 -6.57
N ALA A 203 -14.05 -27.01 -6.29
CA ALA A 203 -13.52 -26.08 -7.29
C ALA A 203 -12.76 -26.83 -8.40
N VAL A 204 -11.89 -27.77 -8.02
CA VAL A 204 -11.17 -28.63 -8.99
C VAL A 204 -12.15 -29.48 -9.80
N ALA A 205 -13.14 -30.10 -9.16
CA ALA A 205 -14.13 -30.92 -9.86
C ALA A 205 -14.99 -30.11 -10.84
N ALA A 206 -15.38 -28.88 -10.48
CA ALA A 206 -16.10 -27.98 -11.37
C ALA A 206 -15.26 -27.64 -12.62
N ARG A 207 -13.97 -27.36 -12.43
CA ARG A 207 -13.05 -27.05 -13.54
C ARG A 207 -12.87 -28.23 -14.50
N VAL A 208 -12.68 -29.43 -13.96
CA VAL A 208 -12.59 -30.66 -14.79
C VAL A 208 -13.87 -30.89 -15.61
N ARG A 209 -15.05 -30.57 -15.08
CA ARG A 209 -16.31 -30.66 -15.85
C ARG A 209 -16.39 -29.60 -16.95
N GLU A 210 -15.97 -28.37 -16.65
CA GLU A 210 -15.90 -27.26 -17.60
C GLU A 210 -14.97 -27.61 -18.78
N ASP A 211 -13.77 -28.12 -18.50
CA ASP A 211 -12.82 -28.56 -19.53
C ASP A 211 -13.40 -29.66 -20.43
N ARG A 212 -14.11 -30.64 -19.84
CA ARG A 212 -14.76 -31.71 -20.60
C ARG A 212 -15.88 -31.19 -21.50
N LYS A 213 -16.63 -30.18 -21.04
CA LYS A 213 -17.68 -29.54 -21.85
C LYS A 213 -17.06 -28.77 -23.02
N ASN A 214 -16.03 -27.98 -22.74
CA ASN A 214 -15.29 -27.23 -23.77
C ASN A 214 -14.69 -28.19 -24.81
N LEU A 215 -14.10 -29.31 -24.39
CA LEU A 215 -13.57 -30.32 -25.31
C LEU A 215 -14.66 -30.95 -26.19
N ARG A 216 -15.87 -31.18 -25.66
CA ARG A 216 -17.01 -31.68 -26.45
C ARG A 216 -17.50 -30.65 -27.47
N GLU A 217 -17.54 -29.39 -27.10
CA GLU A 217 -17.92 -28.30 -28.01
C GLU A 217 -16.90 -28.09 -29.13
N ILE A 218 -15.59 -28.15 -28.81
CA ILE A 218 -14.51 -28.09 -29.80
C ILE A 218 -14.65 -29.25 -30.79
N LYS A 219 -14.75 -30.49 -30.30
CA LYS A 219 -14.94 -31.67 -31.17
C LYS A 219 -16.21 -31.60 -32.02
N ARG A 220 -17.28 -31.00 -31.49
CA ARG A 220 -18.52 -30.78 -32.25
C ARG A 220 -18.32 -29.75 -33.35
N LYS A 221 -17.63 -28.64 -33.08
CA LYS A 221 -17.33 -27.60 -34.08
C LYS A 221 -16.40 -28.12 -35.17
N GLU A 222 -15.30 -28.78 -34.80
CA GLU A 222 -14.37 -29.42 -35.74
C GLU A 222 -15.09 -30.49 -36.58
N GLY A 223 -15.95 -31.30 -35.96
CA GLY A 223 -16.77 -32.28 -36.69
C GLY A 223 -17.76 -31.63 -37.68
N MET A 224 -18.31 -30.47 -37.34
CA MET A 224 -19.22 -29.70 -38.20
C MET A 224 -18.47 -29.02 -39.35
N GLU A 225 -17.26 -28.52 -39.11
CA GLU A 225 -16.36 -27.99 -40.15
C GLU A 225 -15.89 -29.09 -41.10
N MET A 226 -15.56 -30.28 -40.59
CA MET A 226 -15.20 -31.45 -41.40
C MET A 226 -16.38 -31.93 -42.27
N LEU A 227 -17.59 -31.98 -41.71
CA LEU A 227 -18.80 -32.29 -42.48
C LEU A 227 -19.11 -31.21 -43.52
N GLY A 228 -18.90 -29.93 -43.20
CA GLY A 228 -19.03 -28.81 -44.13
C GLY A 228 -18.00 -28.88 -45.26
N ALA A 229 -16.74 -29.18 -44.97
CA ALA A 229 -15.69 -29.37 -45.97
C ALA A 229 -15.94 -30.58 -46.88
N THR A 230 -16.52 -31.65 -46.32
CA THR A 230 -16.93 -32.85 -47.09
C THR A 230 -18.14 -32.55 -47.98
N ALA A 231 -19.12 -31.79 -47.48
CA ALA A 231 -20.27 -31.35 -48.26
C ALA A 231 -19.86 -30.39 -49.40
N TYR A 232 -18.91 -29.47 -49.16
CA TYR A 232 -18.35 -28.63 -50.22
C TYR A 232 -17.60 -29.43 -51.28
N ARG A 233 -16.82 -30.46 -50.89
CA ARG A 233 -16.14 -31.35 -51.85
C ARG A 233 -17.14 -32.13 -52.71
N ASN A 234 -18.21 -32.68 -52.10
CA ASN A 234 -19.24 -33.42 -52.84
C ASN A 234 -20.07 -32.52 -53.77
N VAL A 235 -20.30 -31.25 -53.42
CA VAL A 235 -20.96 -30.28 -54.32
C VAL A 235 -20.05 -29.91 -55.48
N PHE A 236 -18.75 -29.72 -55.23
CA PHE A 236 -17.76 -29.40 -56.28
C PHE A 236 -17.58 -30.56 -57.27
N GLU A 237 -17.51 -31.81 -56.79
CA GLU A 237 -17.45 -33.02 -57.63
C GLU A 237 -18.76 -33.27 -58.42
N SER A 238 -19.91 -32.76 -57.95
CA SER A 238 -21.18 -32.85 -58.68
C SER A 238 -21.39 -31.76 -59.75
N THR A 239 -20.60 -30.68 -59.72
CA THR A 239 -20.68 -29.57 -60.71
C THR A 239 -19.65 -29.67 -61.83
N GLU A 240 -18.67 -30.57 -61.73
CA GLU A 240 -17.70 -30.84 -62.82
C GLU A 240 -18.14 -31.97 -63.77
N GLY A 241 -19.37 -32.50 -63.60
CA GLY A 241 -19.88 -33.63 -64.37
C GLY A 241 -20.75 -33.30 -65.60
N ASP A 242 -21.15 -32.05 -65.81
CA ASP A 242 -22.22 -31.70 -66.79
C ASP A 242 -21.84 -30.58 -67.78
N ASP A 243 -20.56 -30.44 -68.14
CA ASP A 243 -20.14 -29.63 -69.28
C ASP A 243 -18.96 -30.28 -70.01
N PHE A 244 -19.23 -31.28 -70.86
CA PHE A 244 -18.62 -31.47 -72.19
C PHE A 244 -19.10 -32.79 -72.84
N GLU A 245 -20.21 -32.76 -73.57
CA GLU A 245 -20.37 -33.62 -74.75
C GLU A 245 -21.32 -32.96 -75.75
N GLY A 246 -20.74 -32.02 -76.53
CA GLY A 246 -21.33 -31.57 -77.78
C GLY A 246 -20.71 -32.33 -78.94
N ARG A 247 -21.49 -33.20 -79.57
CA ARG A 247 -21.68 -33.32 -81.03
C ARG A 247 -22.65 -34.44 -81.39
#